data_AF-A0A518BE25-F1
#
_entry.id   AF-A0A518BE25-F1
#
_cell.length_a   1.000
_cell.length_b   1.000
_cell.length_c   1.000
_cell.angle_alpha   90.00
_cell.angle_beta   90.00
_cell.angle_gamma   90.00
#
_symmetry.space_group_name_H-M   'P 1'
#
loop_
_entity.id
_entity.type
_entity.pdbx_description
1 polymer ?
#
loop_
_entity_poly.entity_id
_entity_poly.type
_entity_poly.pdbx_seq_one_letter_code
_entity_poly.pdbx_strand_id
1 'polypeptide(L)'
;MSNRTRNLHAWKTRTADNRKREVRAQLFGAKWTITSRCVGEDDWTTHDPPELEDLEELYDLLFRKYQRKHLSWDHLVTVQKLIDARRG
;
A
#
# COMPACT_ATOMS: atom_id res chain seq x y z
N MET A 1 -10.93 -11.36 -18.08
CA MET A 1 -11.55 -10.85 -16.84
C MET A 1 -10.50 -10.04 -16.08
N SER A 2 -10.73 -8.74 -15.88
CA SER A 2 -9.74 -7.84 -15.27
C SER A 2 -9.55 -8.21 -13.79
N ASN A 3 -8.38 -8.73 -13.43
CA ASN A 3 -8.02 -9.14 -12.07
C ASN A 3 -7.70 -7.90 -11.19
N ARG A 4 -8.67 -6.98 -11.03
CA ARG A 4 -8.50 -5.73 -10.25
C ARG A 4 -8.04 -5.98 -8.81
N THR A 5 -8.32 -7.14 -8.25
CA THR A 5 -8.03 -7.49 -6.84
C THR A 5 -6.53 -7.70 -6.56
N ARG A 6 -5.71 -7.97 -7.59
CA ARG A 6 -4.25 -8.17 -7.42
C ARG A 6 -3.45 -6.88 -7.32
N ASN A 7 -3.93 -5.82 -7.97
CA ASN A 7 -3.19 -4.57 -8.12
C ASN A 7 -3.78 -3.43 -7.28
N LEU A 8 -4.84 -3.70 -6.52
CA LEU A 8 -5.47 -2.76 -5.62
C LEU A 8 -5.58 -3.39 -4.23
N HIS A 9 -4.99 -2.72 -3.24
CA HIS A 9 -5.02 -3.13 -1.85
C HIS A 9 -5.47 -1.96 -1.00
N ALA A 10 -6.35 -2.22 -0.03
CA ALA A 10 -6.80 -1.22 0.92
C ALA A 10 -6.81 -1.84 2.32
N TRP A 11 -6.47 -1.04 3.31
CA TRP A 11 -6.46 -1.41 4.71
C TRP A 11 -6.78 -0.19 5.58
N LYS A 12 -7.08 -0.45 6.85
CA LYS A 12 -7.37 0.59 7.84
C LYS A 12 -6.25 0.59 8.86
N THR A 13 -5.74 1.77 9.16
CA THR A 13 -4.73 2.01 10.18
C THR A 13 -5.15 3.20 11.06
N ARG A 14 -4.29 3.65 11.96
CA ARG A 14 -4.48 4.87 12.76
C ARG A 14 -3.32 5.81 12.55
N THR A 15 -3.60 7.12 12.54
CA THR A 15 -2.54 8.14 12.57
C THR A 15 -1.89 8.20 13.94
N ALA A 16 -0.77 8.93 14.04
CA ALA A 16 -0.12 9.25 15.32
C ALA A 16 -1.09 9.88 16.34
N ASP A 17 -2.02 10.73 15.88
CA ASP A 17 -3.08 11.34 16.71
C ASP A 17 -4.27 10.40 17.00
N ASN A 18 -4.10 9.10 16.79
CA ASN A 18 -5.12 8.07 17.04
C ASN A 18 -6.39 8.21 16.19
N ARG A 19 -6.34 8.97 15.07
CA ARG A 19 -7.46 9.10 14.12
C ARG A 19 -7.49 7.89 13.20
N LYS A 20 -8.68 7.35 12.94
CA LYS A 20 -8.85 6.26 11.96
C LYS A 20 -8.50 6.75 10.56
N ARG A 21 -7.64 6.03 9.86
CA ARG A 21 -7.18 6.31 8.49
C ARG A 21 -7.42 5.11 7.60
N GLU A 22 -7.94 5.34 6.40
CA GLU A 22 -8.04 4.34 5.34
C GLU A 22 -6.92 4.58 4.35
N VAL A 23 -6.16 3.53 4.03
CA VAL A 23 -5.03 3.58 3.10
C VAL A 23 -5.32 2.67 1.93
N ARG A 24 -4.88 3.09 0.74
CA ARG A 24 -5.04 2.38 -0.51
C ARG A 24 -3.74 2.41 -1.28
N ALA A 25 -3.27 1.24 -1.70
CA ALA A 25 -2.15 1.08 -2.62
C ALA A 25 -2.64 0.52 -3.95
N GLN A 26 -2.23 1.16 -5.04
CA GLN A 26 -2.55 0.73 -6.40
C GLN A 26 -1.29 0.55 -7.24
N LEU A 27 -1.15 -0.61 -7.88
CA LEU A 27 -0.08 -0.92 -8.83
C LEU A 27 -0.57 -0.69 -10.26
N PHE A 28 0.06 0.26 -10.97
CA PHE A 28 -0.21 0.53 -12.38
C PHE A 28 1.10 0.75 -13.14
N GLY A 29 1.33 -0.02 -14.21
CA GLY A 29 2.55 0.13 -15.04
C GLY A 29 3.85 0.02 -14.24
N ALA A 30 3.92 -0.91 -13.27
CA ALA A 30 5.02 -1.07 -12.32
C ALA A 30 5.23 0.07 -11.31
N LYS A 31 4.39 1.11 -11.30
CA LYS A 31 4.39 2.17 -10.28
C LYS A 31 3.35 1.86 -9.20
N TRP A 32 3.76 1.98 -7.94
CA TRP A 32 2.86 1.99 -6.80
C TRP A 32 2.43 3.43 -6.49
N THR A 33 1.13 3.64 -6.37
CA THR A 33 0.55 4.87 -5.84
C THR A 33 -0.11 4.56 -4.51
N ILE A 34 0.27 5.28 -3.47
CA ILE A 34 -0.38 5.20 -2.16
C ILE A 34 -1.25 6.43 -1.96
N THR A 35 -2.49 6.21 -1.56
CA THR A 35 -3.43 7.26 -1.20
C THR A 35 -4.03 6.95 0.17
N SER A 36 -4.34 7.96 0.96
CA SER A 36 -5.05 7.77 2.23
C SER A 36 -6.10 8.85 2.47
N ARG A 37 -7.04 8.56 3.36
CA ARG A 37 -7.97 9.55 3.92
C ARG A 37 -8.23 9.26 5.40
N CYS A 38 -8.44 10.27 6.23
CA CYS A 38 -8.95 10.04 7.58
C CYS A 38 -10.47 9.88 7.55
N VAL A 39 -11.02 9.20 8.57
CA VAL A 39 -12.47 9.13 8.75
C VAL A 39 -13.02 10.54 8.98
N GLY A 40 -14.05 10.89 8.20
CA GLY A 40 -14.67 12.22 8.21
C GLY A 40 -14.11 13.18 7.16
N GLU A 41 -13.07 12.78 6.42
CA GLU A 41 -12.59 13.50 5.23
C GLU A 41 -13.20 12.89 3.96
N ASP A 42 -13.63 13.74 3.05
CA ASP A 42 -14.22 13.32 1.76
C ASP A 42 -13.13 12.99 0.73
N ASP A 43 -11.99 13.68 0.80
CA ASP A 43 -10.92 13.61 -0.19
C ASP A 43 -9.84 12.59 0.15
N TRP A 44 -9.30 11.97 -0.90
CA TRP A 44 -8.11 11.12 -0.80
C TRP A 44 -6.85 11.94 -1.06
N THR A 45 -5.90 11.87 -0.13
CA THR A 45 -4.56 12.44 -0.32
C THR A 45 -3.66 11.43 -0.99
N THR A 46 -2.93 11.83 -2.04
CA THR A 46 -1.89 11.01 -2.67
C THR A 46 -0.54 11.29 -2.03
N HIS A 47 0.20 10.23 -1.70
CA HIS A 47 1.52 10.33 -1.08
C HIS A 47 2.62 10.06 -2.11
N ASP A 48 3.35 11.10 -2.50
CA ASP A 48 4.51 11.01 -3.39
C ASP A 48 5.63 11.94 -2.85
N PRO A 49 6.70 11.39 -2.24
CA PRO A 49 6.96 9.97 -2.07
C PRO A 49 6.03 9.33 -1.03
N PRO A 50 5.70 8.02 -1.14
CA PRO A 50 4.91 7.33 -0.12
C PRO A 50 5.57 7.34 1.27
N GLU A 51 4.74 7.31 2.31
CA GLU A 51 5.18 7.16 3.71
C GLU A 51 5.85 5.79 3.91
N LEU A 52 6.92 5.74 4.71
CA LEU A 52 7.66 4.49 4.95
C LEU A 52 6.78 3.45 5.67
N GLU A 53 6.02 3.90 6.67
CA GLU A 53 5.09 3.05 7.44
C GLU A 53 4.04 2.39 6.53
N ASP A 54 3.45 3.16 5.60
CA ASP A 54 2.49 2.62 4.63
C ASP A 54 3.10 1.57 3.70
N LEU A 55 4.37 1.74 3.30
CA LEU A 55 5.07 0.76 2.47
C LEU A 55 5.36 -0.54 3.23
N GLU A 56 5.71 -0.44 4.50
CA GLU A 56 5.93 -1.59 5.38
C GLU A 56 4.62 -2.35 5.63
N GLU A 57 3.53 -1.64 5.93
CA GLU A 57 2.19 -2.24 6.07
C GLU A 57 1.72 -2.91 4.76
N LEU A 58 1.99 -2.28 3.61
CA LEU A 58 1.72 -2.85 2.30
C LEU A 58 2.52 -4.13 2.06
N TYR A 59 3.81 -4.16 2.38
CA TYR A 59 4.66 -5.34 2.25
C TYR A 59 4.10 -6.52 3.04
N ASP A 60 3.74 -6.28 4.31
CA ASP A 60 3.13 -7.29 5.18
C ASP A 60 1.82 -7.85 4.61
N LEU A 61 0.96 -6.97 4.09
CA LEU A 61 -0.29 -7.37 3.45
C LEU A 61 -0.03 -8.23 2.22
N LEU A 62 0.91 -7.83 1.36
CA LEU A 62 1.31 -8.58 0.17
C LEU A 62 1.92 -9.94 0.55
N PHE A 63 2.71 -9.99 1.62
CA PHE A 63 3.39 -11.19 2.05
C PHE A 63 2.39 -12.26 2.50
N ARG A 64 1.38 -11.87 3.29
CA ARG A 64 0.26 -12.74 3.68
C ARG A 64 -0.50 -13.28 2.46
N LYS A 65 -0.65 -12.48 1.40
CA LYS A 65 -1.30 -12.90 0.14
C LYS A 65 -0.42 -13.83 -0.70
N TYR A 66 0.88 -13.57 -0.75
CA TYR A 66 1.87 -14.44 -1.40
C TYR A 66 1.90 -15.82 -0.74
N GLN A 67 1.91 -15.88 0.60
CA GLN A 67 1.88 -17.13 1.35
C GLN A 67 0.66 -18.00 0.98
N ARG A 68 -0.50 -17.38 0.79
CA ARG A 68 -1.73 -18.05 0.33
C ARG A 68 -1.83 -18.22 -1.19
N LYS A 69 -0.73 -18.03 -1.93
CA LYS A 69 -0.61 -18.18 -3.39
C LYS A 69 -1.52 -17.27 -4.22
N HIS A 70 -1.97 -16.14 -3.65
CA HIS A 70 -2.83 -15.17 -4.36
C HIS A 70 -2.03 -14.10 -5.14
N LEU A 71 -0.75 -13.91 -4.83
CA LEU A 71 0.12 -12.91 -5.48
C LEU A 71 1.48 -13.52 -5.85
N SER A 72 2.13 -12.93 -6.86
CA SER A 72 3.50 -13.29 -7.24
C SER A 72 4.51 -12.65 -6.30
N TRP A 73 5.72 -13.22 -6.25
CA TRP A 73 6.85 -12.67 -5.50
C TRP A 73 7.27 -11.27 -5.99
N ASP A 74 7.08 -10.97 -7.28
CA ASP A 74 7.45 -9.68 -7.86
C ASP A 74 6.78 -8.48 -7.19
N HIS A 75 5.55 -8.65 -6.69
CA HIS A 75 4.87 -7.58 -5.95
C HIS A 75 5.65 -7.21 -4.67
N LEU A 76 6.20 -8.20 -3.96
CA LEU A 76 7.01 -7.98 -2.76
C LEU A 76 8.33 -7.30 -3.11
N VAL A 77 8.99 -7.74 -4.19
CA VAL A 77 10.25 -7.15 -4.64
C VAL A 77 10.08 -5.68 -5.01
N THR A 78 9.00 -5.32 -5.71
CA THR A 78 8.76 -3.92 -6.09
C THR A 78 8.50 -3.02 -4.88
N VAL A 79 7.77 -3.50 -3.86
CA VAL A 79 7.55 -2.73 -2.63
C VAL A 79 8.82 -2.66 -1.78
N GLN A 80 9.61 -3.74 -1.69
CA GLN A 80 10.88 -3.73 -0.97
C GLN A 80 11.84 -2.67 -1.52
N LYS A 81 11.94 -2.54 -2.85
CA LYS A 81 12.75 -1.49 -3.47
C LYS A 81 12.32 -0.08 -3.07
N LEU A 82 11.01 0.15 -2.89
CA LEU A 82 10.49 1.44 -2.42
C LEU A 82 10.84 1.66 -0.94
N ILE A 83 10.71 0.64 -0.09
CA ILE A 83 11.11 0.69 1.32
C ILE A 83 12.59 1.05 1.44
N ASP A 84 13.45 0.35 0.71
CA ASP A 84 14.90 0.58 0.73
C ASP A 84 15.24 2.01 0.28
N ALA A 85 14.56 2.51 -0.77
CA ALA A 85 14.72 3.88 -1.25
C ALA A 85 14.18 4.96 -0.29
N ARG A 86 13.30 4.61 0.67
CA ARG A 86 12.81 5.53 1.71
C ARG A 86 13.68 5.51 2.97
N ARG A 87 14.48 4.47 3.19
CA ARG A 87 15.38 4.30 4.33
C ARG A 87 16.79 4.84 4.08
N GLY A 88 17.24 4.81 2.81
CA GLY A 88 18.49 5.45 2.36
C GLY A 88 18.30 6.94 2.09
#